data_AF-A0ABD0M7I8-F1
#
_entry.id   AF-A0ABD0M7I8-F1
#
_cell.length_a   1.000
_cell.length_b   1.000
_cell.length_c   1.000
_cell.angle_alpha   90.00
_cell.angle_beta   90.00
_cell.angle_gamma   90.00
#
_symmetry.space_group_name_H-M   'P 1'
#
loop_
_entity.id
_entity.type
_entity.pdbx_description
1 polymer ?
#
loop_
_entity_poly.entity_id
_entity_poly.type
_entity_poly.pdbx_seq_one_letter_code
_entity_poly.pdbx_strand_id
1 'polypeptide(L)'
;NKECEDQFNRDLSTFHLISRDCQYGYFSGTHCIKLKGIKEDGTHILVRHCSDSDWGKNCGDIRWNSGEPGKDEEKIYGCLVTCDYDGCNSAPGPTTRMGASGLTLLLLCLSLTVLTALGVFYRA
;
A
#
# COMPACT_ATOMS: atom_id res chain seq x y z
N ASN A 1 -18.44 11.45 -17.21
CA ASN A 1 -18.91 10.26 -17.94
C ASN A 1 -18.85 9.07 -16.98
N LYS A 2 -19.81 9.00 -16.06
CA LYS A 2 -19.77 8.11 -14.88
C LYS A 2 -19.94 6.62 -15.25
N GLU A 3 -20.43 6.35 -16.45
CA GLU A 3 -20.82 5.00 -16.88
C GLU A 3 -19.66 4.22 -17.50
N CYS A 4 -18.55 4.89 -17.81
CA CYS A 4 -17.33 4.28 -18.35
C CYS A 4 -16.17 4.22 -17.34
N GLU A 5 -16.29 4.89 -16.19
CA GLU A 5 -15.30 4.79 -15.13
C GLU A 5 -15.47 3.44 -14.42
N ASP A 6 -14.40 2.64 -14.39
CA ASP A 6 -14.38 1.42 -13.58
C ASP A 6 -14.60 1.81 -12.13
N GLN A 7 -15.58 1.17 -11.48
CA GLN A 7 -15.78 1.39 -10.05
C GLN A 7 -14.55 0.91 -9.31
N PHE A 8 -13.95 1.79 -8.50
CA PHE A 8 -12.82 1.43 -7.66
C PHE A 8 -13.26 0.42 -6.61
N ASN A 9 -13.04 -0.86 -6.89
CA ASN A 9 -13.32 -1.97 -5.99
C ASN A 9 -12.00 -2.67 -5.66
N ARG A 10 -11.64 -2.65 -4.37
CA ARG A 10 -10.37 -3.18 -3.85
C ARG A 10 -10.26 -4.70 -3.93
N ASP A 11 -11.38 -5.39 -4.12
CA ASP A 11 -11.46 -6.86 -4.15
C ASP A 11 -11.45 -7.40 -5.60
N LEU A 12 -11.42 -6.53 -6.61
CA LEU A 12 -11.25 -6.94 -8.00
C LEU A 12 -9.78 -7.26 -8.28
N SER A 13 -9.51 -8.52 -8.66
CA SER A 13 -8.22 -8.89 -9.24
C SER A 13 -8.05 -8.18 -10.59
N THR A 14 -6.96 -7.45 -10.78
CA THR A 14 -6.60 -6.70 -11.99
C THR A 14 -6.51 -7.54 -13.27
N PHE A 15 -6.60 -8.87 -13.16
CA PHE A 15 -6.52 -9.82 -14.27
C PHE A 15 -7.75 -9.87 -15.17
N HIS A 16 -8.91 -9.43 -14.70
CA HIS A 16 -10.11 -9.32 -15.53
C HIS A 16 -10.24 -7.89 -16.05
N LEU A 17 -9.26 -7.46 -16.84
CA LEU A 17 -9.39 -6.28 -17.69
C LEU A 17 -10.61 -6.52 -18.59
N ILE A 18 -11.65 -5.76 -18.30
CA ILE A 18 -12.93 -5.85 -18.98
C ILE A 18 -12.68 -5.44 -20.44
N SER A 19 -12.73 -6.41 -21.35
CA SER A 19 -12.85 -6.16 -22.79
C SER A 19 -14.17 -5.44 -23.06
N ARG A 20 -14.17 -4.11 -22.93
CA ARG A 20 -15.27 -3.23 -23.32
C ARG A 20 -14.80 -2.38 -24.49
N ASP A 21 -15.64 -2.27 -25.51
CA ASP A 21 -15.54 -1.33 -26.64
C ASP A 21 -15.77 0.13 -26.20
N CYS A 22 -15.17 0.55 -25.09
CA CYS A 22 -15.09 1.94 -24.71
C CYS A 22 -14.03 2.60 -25.61
N GLN A 23 -14.45 3.05 -26.78
CA GLN A 23 -13.65 3.88 -27.68
C GLN A 23 -13.47 5.30 -27.10
N TYR A 24 -12.72 5.45 -26.00
CA TYR A 24 -12.01 6.69 -25.66
C TYR A 24 -11.10 6.45 -24.45
N GLY A 25 -9.79 6.41 -24.71
CA GLY A 25 -8.73 6.53 -23.72
C GLY A 25 -8.56 5.33 -22.81
N TYR A 26 -7.51 4.55 -23.03
CA TYR A 26 -6.88 3.80 -21.93
C TYR A 26 -6.71 4.78 -20.76
N PHE A 27 -7.12 4.40 -19.55
CA PHE A 27 -6.58 5.05 -18.36
C PHE A 27 -5.07 4.80 -18.44
N SER A 28 -4.33 5.75 -18.99
CA SER A 28 -2.93 5.58 -19.36
C SER A 28 -2.05 5.67 -18.12
N GLY A 29 -2.44 5.05 -17.01
CA GLY A 29 -1.60 4.91 -15.83
C GLY A 29 -0.49 3.91 -16.13
N THR A 30 0.58 4.35 -16.79
CA THR A 30 1.78 3.53 -17.02
C THR A 30 2.66 3.48 -15.77
N HIS A 31 2.46 4.41 -14.84
CA HIS A 31 3.23 4.54 -13.61
C HIS A 31 2.34 4.87 -12.41
N CYS A 32 2.83 4.56 -11.22
CA CYS A 32 2.28 4.94 -9.93
C CYS A 32 3.18 5.97 -9.26
N ILE A 33 2.60 7.05 -8.75
CA ILE A 33 3.26 8.10 -7.98
C ILE A 33 2.97 7.90 -6.48
N LYS A 34 3.97 8.17 -5.64
CA LYS A 34 3.82 8.35 -4.20
C LYS A 34 4.50 9.64 -3.75
N LEU A 35 3.72 10.59 -3.25
CA LEU A 35 4.21 11.83 -2.66
C LEU A 35 3.94 11.83 -1.15
N LYS A 36 4.97 12.09 -0.35
CA LYS A 36 4.84 12.29 1.10
C LYS A 36 5.56 13.58 1.48
N GLY A 37 4.90 14.46 2.21
CA GLY A 37 5.50 15.72 2.61
C GLY A 37 4.68 16.50 3.63
N ILE A 38 5.02 17.78 3.75
CA ILE A 38 4.39 18.76 4.64
C ILE A 38 4.06 20.00 3.78
N LYS A 39 2.85 20.52 3.91
CA LYS A 39 2.39 21.75 3.27
C LYS A 39 2.90 22.98 4.01
N GLU A 40 2.75 24.17 3.42
CA GLU A 40 3.16 25.43 4.04
C GLU A 40 2.48 25.72 5.38
N ASP A 41 1.23 25.28 5.55
CA ASP A 41 0.46 25.41 6.80
C ASP A 41 0.87 24.40 7.89
N GLY A 42 1.87 23.54 7.62
CA GLY A 42 2.33 22.49 8.52
C GLY A 42 1.56 21.17 8.41
N THR A 43 0.54 21.09 7.55
CA THR A 43 -0.26 19.87 7.37
C THR A 43 0.55 18.77 6.66
N HIS A 44 0.56 17.57 7.22
CA HIS A 44 1.14 16.40 6.56
C HIS A 44 0.27 15.93 5.39
N ILE A 45 0.89 15.63 4.25
CA ILE A 45 0.22 15.14 3.05
C ILE A 45 0.83 13.83 2.55
N LEU A 46 -0.06 12.95 2.06
CA LEU A 46 0.27 11.70 1.41
C LEU A 46 -0.62 11.54 0.18
N VAL A 47 -0.02 11.58 -1.01
CA VAL A 47 -0.73 11.34 -2.29
C VAL A 47 -0.24 10.03 -2.89
N ARG A 48 -1.19 9.23 -3.37
CA ARG A 48 -0.96 8.06 -4.22
C ARG A 48 -1.84 8.20 -5.44
N HIS A 49 -1.22 8.23 -6.61
CA HIS A 49 -1.92 8.48 -7.87
C HIS A 49 -1.30 7.65 -9.00
N CYS A 50 -2.03 7.45 -10.08
CA CYS A 50 -1.49 6.88 -11.31
C CYS A 50 -1.13 8.01 -12.27
N SER A 51 -0.10 7.82 -13.08
CA SER A 51 0.36 8.79 -14.08
C SER A 51 0.71 8.08 -15.38
N ASP A 52 0.64 8.83 -16.47
CA ASP A 52 1.03 8.42 -17.81
C ASP A 52 2.51 8.55 -18.11
N SER A 53 3.28 9.02 -17.14
CA SER A 53 4.69 9.35 -17.31
C SER A 53 5.50 9.01 -16.07
N ASP A 54 6.79 8.76 -16.28
CA ASP A 54 7.76 8.63 -15.19
C ASP A 54 8.17 10.02 -14.70
N TRP A 55 7.85 10.32 -13.44
CA TRP A 55 8.25 11.57 -12.78
C TRP A 55 9.53 11.42 -11.96
N GLY A 56 10.11 10.20 -11.94
CA GLY A 56 11.35 9.87 -11.27
C GLY A 56 11.27 9.94 -9.75
N LYS A 57 12.38 10.35 -9.13
CA LYS A 57 12.54 10.48 -7.69
C LYS A 57 13.06 11.86 -7.34
N ASN A 58 12.20 12.67 -6.72
CA ASN A 58 12.50 14.05 -6.39
C ASN A 58 12.19 14.30 -4.92
N CYS A 59 13.06 15.04 -4.23
CA CYS A 59 12.85 15.46 -2.85
C CYS A 59 13.18 16.95 -2.70
N GLY A 60 12.53 17.61 -1.73
CA GLY A 60 12.67 19.04 -1.47
C GLY A 60 11.35 19.77 -1.70
N ASP A 61 11.44 20.93 -2.36
CA ASP A 61 10.30 21.79 -2.66
C ASP A 61 9.58 21.31 -3.92
N ILE A 62 8.39 20.74 -3.74
CA ILE A 62 7.56 20.20 -4.82
C ILE A 62 6.34 21.10 -5.00
N ARG A 63 6.10 21.57 -6.23
CA ARG A 63 4.85 22.24 -6.60
C ARG A 63 3.85 21.17 -7.04
N TRP A 64 2.74 21.07 -6.33
CA TRP A 64 1.72 20.06 -6.56
C TRP A 64 0.42 20.71 -7.02
N ASN A 65 -0.13 20.23 -8.12
CA ASN A 65 -1.45 20.61 -8.58
C ASN A 65 -2.37 19.39 -8.47
N SER A 66 -3.44 19.48 -7.69
CA SER A 66 -4.37 18.37 -7.51
C SER A 66 -5.29 18.15 -8.72
N GLY A 67 -5.32 19.07 -9.69
CA GLY A 67 -6.23 19.06 -10.83
C GLY A 67 -7.68 19.37 -10.46
N GLU A 68 -7.97 19.71 -9.20
CA GLU A 68 -9.31 20.07 -8.76
C GLU A 68 -9.67 21.49 -9.24
N PRO A 69 -10.83 21.69 -9.88
CA PRO A 69 -11.26 23.00 -10.33
C PRO A 69 -11.30 24.01 -9.17
N GLY A 70 -10.59 25.14 -9.32
CA GLY A 70 -10.55 26.20 -8.33
C GLY A 70 -9.58 25.97 -7.17
N LYS A 71 -8.71 24.94 -7.22
CA LYS A 71 -7.57 24.83 -6.30
C LYS A 71 -6.28 25.31 -6.96
N ASP A 72 -5.58 26.18 -6.26
CA ASP A 72 -4.25 26.66 -6.65
C ASP A 72 -3.17 25.59 -6.43
N GLU A 73 -2.01 25.80 -7.05
CA GLU A 73 -0.84 24.96 -6.79
C GLU A 73 -0.39 25.06 -5.33
N GLU A 74 -0.16 23.92 -4.70
CA GLU A 74 0.32 23.82 -3.33
C GLU A 74 1.82 23.56 -3.31
N LYS A 75 2.56 24.25 -2.43
CA LYS A 75 3.95 23.91 -2.14
C LYS A 75 4.02 22.82 -1.07
N ILE A 76 4.74 21.75 -1.38
CA ILE A 76 4.94 20.60 -0.50
C ILE A 76 6.44 20.38 -0.30
N TYR A 77 6.89 20.42 0.95
CA TYR A 77 8.23 19.98 1.31
C TYR A 77 8.21 18.47 1.58
N GLY A 78 8.81 17.68 0.70
CA GLY A 78 8.68 16.23 0.78
C GLY A 78 9.46 15.46 -0.28
N CYS A 79 9.02 14.23 -0.54
CA CYS A 79 9.56 13.38 -1.58
C CYS A 79 8.45 12.78 -2.45
N LEU A 80 8.67 12.80 -3.76
CA LEU A 80 7.89 12.12 -4.79
C LEU A 80 8.73 10.99 -5.38
N VAL A 81 8.12 9.82 -5.52
CA VAL A 81 8.71 8.67 -6.22
C VAL A 81 7.72 8.06 -7.18
N THR A 82 8.24 7.57 -8.30
CA THR A 82 7.47 6.87 -9.33
C THR A 82 7.97 5.44 -9.51
N CYS A 83 7.07 4.54 -9.89
CA CYS A 83 7.33 3.13 -10.20
C CYS A 83 6.31 2.63 -11.23
N ASP A 84 6.64 1.56 -11.96
CA ASP A 84 5.97 1.10 -13.18
C ASP A 84 5.30 -0.29 -13.06
N TYR A 85 5.13 -0.77 -11.82
CA TYR A 85 4.46 -2.04 -11.54
C TYR A 85 3.25 -1.87 -10.62
N ASP A 86 2.25 -2.71 -10.82
CA ASP A 86 0.97 -2.62 -10.12
C ASP A 86 1.12 -2.56 -8.59
N GLY A 87 0.46 -1.57 -7.98
CA GLY A 87 0.38 -1.44 -6.53
C GLY A 87 1.68 -1.03 -5.83
N CYS A 88 2.74 -0.66 -6.57
CA CYS A 88 4.03 -0.28 -5.99
C CYS A 88 3.99 0.94 -5.04
N ASN A 89 2.99 1.82 -5.20
CA ASN A 89 2.79 2.97 -4.31
C ASN A 89 1.96 2.66 -3.05
N SER A 90 1.57 1.39 -2.82
CA SER A 90 0.70 0.97 -1.71
C SER A 90 1.20 1.40 -0.32
N ALA A 91 0.27 1.40 0.64
CA ALA A 91 0.65 1.46 2.04
C ALA A 91 1.42 0.19 2.42
N PRO A 92 2.43 0.26 3.30
CA PRO A 92 2.94 -0.94 3.94
C PRO A 92 1.74 -1.64 4.60
N GLY A 93 1.53 -2.92 4.29
CA GLY A 93 0.50 -3.70 4.96
C GLY A 93 0.75 -3.72 6.47
N PRO A 94 -0.27 -4.05 7.30
CA PRO A 94 0.00 -4.38 8.68
C PRO A 94 1.03 -5.51 8.65
N THR A 95 2.25 -5.24 9.11
CA THR A 95 3.21 -6.29 9.42
C THR A 95 2.53 -7.13 10.48
N THR A 96 1.88 -8.21 10.09
CA THR A 96 1.62 -9.34 10.95
C THR A 96 3.01 -9.77 11.41
N ARG A 97 3.46 -9.20 12.53
CA ARG A 97 4.42 -9.87 13.38
C ARG A 97 3.68 -11.15 13.77
N MET A 98 3.82 -12.20 12.95
CA MET A 98 3.63 -13.57 13.39
C MET A 98 4.66 -13.74 14.49
N GLY A 99 4.26 -13.30 15.69
CA GLY A 99 5.12 -13.30 16.85
C GLY A 99 5.54 -14.73 17.07
N ALA A 100 6.84 -14.93 17.30
CA ALA A 100 7.40 -16.17 17.81
C ALA A 100 6.64 -16.72 19.03
N SER A 101 5.76 -15.92 19.64
CA SER A 101 4.73 -16.27 20.64
C SER A 101 3.96 -17.57 20.36
N GLY A 102 3.60 -17.86 19.11
CA GLY A 102 2.88 -19.10 18.79
C GLY A 102 3.76 -20.34 18.94
N LEU A 103 5.00 -20.25 18.47
CA LEU A 103 5.98 -21.35 18.52
C LEU A 103 6.51 -21.56 19.94
N THR A 104 6.74 -20.48 20.70
CA THR A 104 7.16 -20.58 22.11
C THR A 104 6.09 -21.20 22.98
N LEU A 105 4.81 -20.86 22.80
CA LEU A 105 3.71 -21.46 23.55
C LEU A 105 3.57 -22.96 23.22
N LEU A 106 3.72 -23.34 21.95
CA LEU A 106 3.68 -24.74 21.54
C LEU A 106 4.82 -25.56 22.17
N LEU A 107 6.04 -25.01 22.17
CA LEU A 107 7.22 -25.64 22.78
C LEU A 107 7.07 -25.75 24.31
N LEU A 108 6.50 -24.74 24.97
CA LEU A 108 6.18 -24.78 26.40
C LEU A 108 5.17 -25.90 26.70
N CYS A 109 4.08 -25.99 25.93
CA CYS A 109 3.09 -27.07 26.09
C CYS A 109 3.71 -28.46 25.89
N LEU A 110 4.55 -28.62 24.85
CA LEU A 110 5.27 -29.88 24.58
C LEU A 110 6.25 -30.25 25.71
N SER A 111 6.96 -29.26 26.28
CA SER A 111 7.85 -29.53 27.41
C SER A 111 7.09 -29.99 28.65
N LEU A 112 5.93 -29.37 28.92
CA LEU A 112 5.10 -29.69 30.09
C LEU A 112 4.49 -31.09 29.99
N THR A 113 4.06 -31.52 28.80
CA THR A 113 3.53 -32.89 28.59
C THR A 113 4.61 -33.95 28.72
N VAL A 114 5.84 -33.68 28.26
CA VAL A 114 6.98 -34.60 28.44
C VAL A 114 7.38 -34.70 29.92
N LEU A 115 7.41 -33.58 30.65
CA LEU A 115 7.71 -33.55 32.09
C LEU A 115 6.66 -34.31 32.92
N THR A 116 5.37 -34.16 32.63
CA THR A 116 4.32 -34.93 33.32
C THR A 116 4.38 -36.41 32.98
N ALA A 117 4.63 -36.78 31.72
CA ALA A 117 4.82 -38.17 31.33
C ALA A 117 6.01 -38.80 32.08
N LEU A 118 7.18 -38.15 32.07
CA LEU A 118 8.38 -38.65 32.77
C LEU A 118 8.23 -38.68 34.30
N GLY A 119 7.55 -37.69 34.89
CA GLY A 119 7.27 -37.65 36.32
C GLY A 119 6.30 -38.73 36.80
N VAL A 120 5.39 -39.20 35.92
CA VAL A 120 4.53 -40.36 36.18
C VAL A 120 5.34 -41.66 36.13
N PHE A 121 6.33 -41.78 35.24
CA PHE A 121 7.21 -42.95 35.18
C PHE A 121 8.20 -43.05 36.34
N TYR A 122 8.62 -41.93 36.95
CA TYR A 122 9.56 -41.94 38.08
C TYR A 122 8.91 -42.24 39.44
N ARG A 123 7.57 -42.33 39.50
CA ARG A 123 6.80 -42.52 40.73
C ARG A 123 6.12 -43.90 40.82
N ALA A 124 6.50 -44.84 39.96
CA ALA A 124 6.06 -46.23 39.92
C ALA A 124 7.17 -47.17 40.39
#